data_AF-A0A183BRZ1-F1
#
_entry.id   AF-A0A183BRZ1-F1
#
_cell.length_a   1.000
_cell.length_b   1.000
_cell.length_c   1.000
_cell.angle_alpha   90.00
_cell.angle_beta   90.00
_cell.angle_gamma   90.00
#
_symmetry.space_group_name_H-M   'P 1'
#
loop_
_entity.id
_entity.type
_entity.pdbx_description
1 polymer ?
#
loop_
_entity_poly.entity_id
_entity_poly.type
_entity_poly.pdbx_seq_one_letter_code
_entity_poly.pdbx_strand_id
1 'polypeptide(L)'
;MPICIFRVQPNSLLSLWYTVGCTLLHSWLLYLGFVRYRLYMDMQWPTGGFPRIWLTTYISLLGTCIPLLALFLAFGLLKSGNLAGDNEQLGARPKRTIELVKGGMGKTAVRLRNTNAHRLCHCLRSAWLHCPPAAQGLHVLLALLQLFAQQIMLAQLYRWGFINSGDFLNTELDWIFQRARQLATNLPMGETRLQSFRISTEELAASPVAPNILPILMHTRLFGIPLEFVNLLIALIAFSSAYPAVFWRVSKPFALLFSAFMGVHSLCLTWTYLGFSVLFRVQETNFYGGRPVGMGQHLWALRSLPLYHPLAIVAAFWLTVALMHIAPIALYSFGYGKFAATQNRLFRLRRFSVPPSSSEVGGCQMRSAGMVRIE
;
A
#
# COMPACT_ATOMS: atom_id res chain seq x y z
N MET A 1 -1.27 -19.81 -28.39
CA MET A 1 -1.23 -18.96 -27.18
C MET A 1 0.15 -18.29 -27.12
N PRO A 2 0.27 -16.97 -26.91
CA PRO A 2 1.59 -16.37 -26.66
C PRO A 2 2.16 -16.95 -25.37
N ILE A 3 3.34 -17.57 -25.46
CA ILE A 3 4.05 -18.10 -24.29
C ILE A 3 4.79 -16.92 -23.66
N CYS A 4 4.43 -16.58 -22.41
CA CYS A 4 5.16 -15.62 -21.60
C CYS A 4 6.24 -16.38 -20.82
N ILE A 5 7.51 -16.09 -21.06
CA ILE A 5 8.60 -16.66 -20.27
C ILE A 5 8.92 -15.65 -19.16
N PHE A 6 8.76 -16.08 -17.90
CA PHE A 6 9.14 -15.31 -16.73
C PHE A 6 10.58 -15.68 -16.34
N ARG A 7 11.51 -14.72 -16.44
CA ARG A 7 12.87 -14.92 -15.95
C ARG A 7 12.96 -14.48 -14.50
N VAL A 8 13.13 -15.42 -13.58
CA VAL A 8 13.32 -15.14 -12.16
C VAL A 8 14.65 -14.40 -11.97
N GLN A 9 14.59 -13.18 -11.44
CA GLN A 9 15.75 -12.39 -11.06
C GLN A 9 15.51 -11.78 -9.68
N PRO A 10 16.51 -11.82 -8.77
CA PRO A 10 16.38 -11.15 -7.48
C PRO A 10 16.33 -9.62 -7.65
N ASN A 11 15.64 -8.95 -6.73
CA ASN A 11 15.57 -7.49 -6.69
C ASN A 11 16.85 -6.87 -6.07
N SER A 12 16.92 -5.54 -6.00
CA SER A 12 18.05 -4.82 -5.39
C SER A 12 18.19 -5.15 -3.90
N LEU A 13 19.43 -5.09 -3.38
CA LEU A 13 19.73 -5.42 -1.98
C LEU A 13 18.89 -4.60 -0.99
N LEU A 14 18.69 -3.31 -1.27
CA LEU A 14 17.86 -2.43 -0.43
C LEU A 14 16.40 -2.87 -0.43
N SER A 15 15.86 -3.28 -1.59
CA SER A 15 14.50 -3.80 -1.70
C SER A 15 14.35 -5.14 -0.95
N LEU A 16 15.36 -6.00 -0.98
CA LEU A 16 15.38 -7.25 -0.22
C LEU A 16 15.31 -6.98 1.30
N TRP A 17 16.15 -6.09 1.82
CA TRP A 17 16.12 -5.76 3.25
C TRP A 17 14.84 -5.06 3.68
N TYR A 18 14.33 -4.13 2.87
CA TYR A 18 13.03 -3.49 3.10
C TYR A 18 11.90 -4.54 3.18
N THR A 19 11.88 -5.51 2.27
CA THR A 19 10.82 -6.53 2.23
C THR A 19 10.93 -7.52 3.37
N VAL A 20 12.14 -7.98 3.72
CA VAL A 20 12.37 -8.81 4.92
C VAL A 20 11.95 -8.06 6.20
N GLY A 21 12.36 -6.81 6.36
CA GLY A 21 11.98 -6.01 7.54
C GLY A 21 10.48 -5.79 7.65
N CYS A 22 9.83 -5.39 6.56
CA CYS A 22 8.39 -5.14 6.55
C CYS A 22 7.56 -6.43 6.68
N THR A 23 8.04 -7.56 6.14
CA THR A 23 7.36 -8.85 6.34
C THR A 23 7.42 -9.33 7.78
N LEU A 24 8.56 -9.17 8.45
CA LEU A 24 8.68 -9.45 9.88
C LEU A 24 7.73 -8.56 10.69
N LEU A 25 7.70 -7.26 10.37
CA LEU A 25 6.79 -6.30 11.02
C LEU A 25 5.32 -6.69 10.80
N HIS A 26 4.90 -6.97 9.56
CA HIS A 26 3.53 -7.40 9.28
C HIS A 26 3.17 -8.72 9.96
N SER A 27 4.09 -9.68 9.98
CA SER A 27 3.87 -10.97 10.66
C SER A 27 3.67 -10.78 12.15
N TRP A 28 4.46 -9.90 12.76
CA TRP A 28 4.31 -9.52 14.16
C TRP A 28 2.96 -8.81 14.42
N LEU A 29 2.57 -7.86 13.58
CA LEU A 29 1.27 -7.19 13.67
C LEU A 29 0.10 -8.15 13.48
N LEU A 30 0.22 -9.15 12.60
CA LEU A 30 -0.80 -10.20 12.43
C LEU A 30 -0.91 -11.06 13.68
N TYR A 31 0.22 -11.49 14.23
CA TYR A 31 0.25 -12.25 15.49
C TYR A 31 -0.47 -11.48 16.60
N LEU A 32 -0.13 -10.20 16.79
CA LEU A 32 -0.80 -9.33 17.75
C LEU A 32 -2.30 -9.18 17.47
N GLY A 33 -2.68 -9.06 16.20
CA GLY A 33 -4.08 -9.00 15.78
C GLY A 33 -4.88 -10.24 16.18
N PHE A 34 -4.32 -11.44 15.97
CA PHE A 34 -4.97 -12.69 16.41
C PHE A 34 -5.05 -12.81 17.92
N VAL A 35 -4.03 -12.35 18.63
CA VAL A 35 -4.01 -12.32 20.10
C VAL A 35 -5.09 -11.37 20.64
N ARG A 36 -5.28 -10.19 20.02
CA ARG A 36 -6.38 -9.26 20.33
C ARG A 36 -7.76 -9.87 20.00
N TYR A 37 -7.88 -10.59 18.89
CA TYR A 37 -9.12 -11.27 18.53
C TYR A 37 -9.55 -12.27 19.61
N ARG A 38 -8.63 -13.10 20.11
CA ARG A 38 -8.90 -14.03 21.22
C ARG A 38 -9.40 -13.28 22.45
N LEU A 39 -8.74 -12.18 22.81
CA LEU A 39 -9.16 -11.34 23.92
C LEU A 39 -10.58 -10.77 23.73
N TYR A 40 -10.95 -10.33 22.52
CA TYR A 40 -12.29 -9.82 22.24
C TYR A 40 -13.38 -10.90 22.33
N MET A 41 -13.03 -12.16 22.06
CA MET A 41 -13.92 -13.31 22.23
C MET A 41 -14.15 -13.64 23.71
N ASP A 42 -13.09 -13.51 24.52
CA ASP A 42 -13.13 -13.86 25.95
C ASP A 42 -13.72 -12.72 26.82
N MET A 43 -13.75 -11.50 26.30
CA MET A 43 -14.28 -10.33 26.99
C MET A 43 -15.81 -10.42 27.18
N GLN A 44 -16.28 -10.15 28.40
CA GLN A 44 -17.71 -10.03 28.68
C GLN A 44 -18.22 -8.66 28.21
N TRP A 45 -19.09 -8.65 27.20
CA TRP A 45 -19.66 -7.42 26.66
C TRP A 45 -20.85 -6.96 27.52
N PRO A 46 -20.93 -5.66 27.87
CA PRO A 46 -22.04 -5.11 28.64
C PRO A 46 -23.39 -5.43 27.99
N THR A 47 -24.43 -5.66 28.81
CA THR A 47 -25.83 -5.85 28.37
C THR A 47 -26.07 -7.03 27.41
N GLY A 48 -25.16 -8.01 27.36
CA GLY A 48 -25.29 -9.19 26.48
C GLY A 48 -25.08 -8.88 24.98
N GLY A 49 -24.67 -7.66 24.65
CA GLY A 49 -24.49 -7.20 23.28
C GLY A 49 -23.14 -7.60 22.72
N PHE A 50 -23.08 -8.73 22.00
CA PHE A 50 -21.84 -9.22 21.40
C PHE A 50 -21.71 -8.74 19.94
N PRO A 51 -20.65 -7.99 19.56
CA PRO A 51 -20.52 -7.38 18.22
C PRO A 51 -20.07 -8.39 17.15
N ARG A 52 -20.94 -9.37 16.83
CA ARG A 52 -20.65 -10.47 15.88
C ARG A 52 -20.14 -9.97 14.53
N ILE A 53 -20.86 -9.04 13.91
CA ILE A 53 -20.57 -8.57 12.54
C ILE A 53 -19.18 -7.92 12.48
N TRP A 54 -18.88 -7.01 13.41
CA TRP A 54 -17.60 -6.31 13.44
C TRP A 54 -16.43 -7.22 13.79
N LEU A 55 -16.65 -8.19 14.67
CA LEU A 55 -15.63 -9.18 15.02
C LEU A 55 -15.35 -10.16 13.87
N THR A 56 -16.38 -10.56 13.11
CA THR A 56 -16.19 -11.34 11.86
C THR A 56 -15.50 -10.54 10.77
N THR A 57 -15.76 -9.23 10.69
CA THR A 57 -15.07 -8.32 9.76
C THR A 57 -13.61 -8.15 10.15
N TYR A 58 -13.31 -8.04 11.45
CA TYR A 58 -11.95 -7.95 11.96
C TYR A 58 -11.10 -9.17 11.56
N ILE A 59 -11.60 -10.38 11.82
CA ILE A 59 -10.87 -11.61 11.51
C ILE A 59 -10.76 -11.85 9.99
N SER A 60 -11.76 -11.45 9.19
CA SER A 60 -11.68 -11.56 7.74
C SER A 60 -10.64 -10.61 7.14
N LEU A 61 -10.55 -9.38 7.66
CA LEU A 61 -9.50 -8.43 7.27
C LEU A 61 -8.10 -8.95 7.64
N LEU A 62 -7.91 -9.51 8.84
CA LEU A 62 -6.65 -10.16 9.20
C LEU A 62 -6.35 -11.38 8.31
N GLY A 63 -7.36 -12.20 8.01
CA GLY A 63 -7.23 -13.36 7.14
C GLY A 63 -6.82 -12.99 5.71
N THR A 64 -7.41 -11.93 5.14
CA THR A 64 -7.04 -11.41 3.80
C THR A 64 -5.63 -10.84 3.73
N CYS A 65 -5.06 -10.38 4.85
CA CYS A 65 -3.68 -9.92 4.90
C CYS A 65 -2.66 -11.07 4.68
N ILE A 66 -3.01 -12.33 4.98
CA ILE A 66 -2.10 -13.48 4.80
C ILE A 66 -1.71 -13.70 3.33
N PRO A 67 -2.65 -13.89 2.38
CA PRO A 67 -2.29 -14.04 0.97
C PRO A 67 -1.65 -12.76 0.39
N LEU A 68 -2.09 -11.58 0.83
CA LEU A 68 -1.47 -10.31 0.42
C LEU A 68 -0.01 -10.20 0.88
N LEU A 69 0.32 -10.69 2.08
CA LEU A 69 1.68 -10.73 2.61
C LEU A 69 2.58 -11.67 1.77
N ALA A 70 2.04 -12.81 1.35
CA ALA A 70 2.76 -13.71 0.44
C ALA A 70 3.04 -13.06 -0.92
N LEU A 71 2.07 -12.33 -1.49
CA LEU A 71 2.25 -11.56 -2.72
C LEU A 71 3.27 -10.43 -2.55
N PHE A 72 3.23 -9.72 -1.42
CA PHE A 72 4.21 -8.69 -1.08
C PHE A 72 5.63 -9.27 -1.02
N LEU A 73 5.81 -10.42 -0.37
CA LEU A 73 7.09 -11.11 -0.31
C LEU A 73 7.57 -11.51 -1.72
N ALA A 74 6.67 -12.05 -2.56
CA ALA A 74 7.00 -12.45 -3.92
C ALA A 74 7.46 -11.27 -4.79
N PHE A 75 6.72 -10.17 -4.82
CA PHE A 75 7.09 -8.97 -5.59
C PHE A 75 8.24 -8.18 -4.95
N GLY A 76 8.49 -8.39 -3.66
CA GLY A 76 9.60 -7.78 -2.95
C GLY A 76 10.94 -8.43 -3.24
N LEU A 77 10.97 -9.77 -3.21
CA LEU A 77 12.17 -10.58 -3.42
C LEU A 77 12.53 -10.73 -4.90
N LEU A 78 11.52 -10.90 -5.75
CA LEU A 78 11.69 -11.17 -7.17
C LEU A 78 11.27 -9.96 -8.00
N LYS A 79 11.99 -9.71 -9.10
CA LYS A 79 11.57 -8.71 -10.09
C LYS A 79 10.20 -9.07 -10.65
N SER A 80 9.25 -8.17 -10.44
CA SER A 80 7.85 -8.32 -10.83
C SER A 80 7.58 -7.93 -12.29
N GLY A 81 8.52 -7.25 -12.93
CA GLY A 81 8.33 -6.62 -14.24
C GLY A 81 7.56 -5.30 -14.20
N ASN A 82 7.26 -4.79 -12.99
CA ASN A 82 6.76 -3.43 -12.77
C ASN A 82 7.97 -2.49 -12.60
N LEU A 83 8.07 -1.49 -13.46
CA LEU A 83 9.23 -0.60 -13.51
C LEU A 83 9.45 0.13 -12.17
N ALA A 84 8.37 0.61 -11.56
CA ALA A 84 8.41 1.31 -10.27
C ALA A 84 8.69 0.36 -9.10
N GLY A 85 8.10 -0.84 -9.12
CA GLY A 85 8.30 -1.84 -8.07
C GLY A 85 9.72 -2.45 -8.06
N ASP A 86 10.32 -2.58 -9.24
CA ASP A 86 11.65 -3.18 -9.40
C ASP A 86 12.80 -2.16 -9.27
N ASN A 87 12.49 -0.90 -8.87
CA ASN A 87 13.43 0.22 -8.80
C ASN A 87 14.18 0.48 -10.12
N GLU A 88 13.54 0.18 -11.25
CA GLU A 88 14.11 0.40 -12.56
C GLU A 88 13.74 1.80 -13.09
N GLN A 89 14.68 2.42 -13.79
CA GLN A 89 14.52 3.79 -14.27
C GLN A 89 14.21 3.79 -15.77
N LEU A 90 13.33 4.70 -16.20
CA LEU A 90 13.05 4.93 -17.62
C LEU A 90 14.35 5.28 -18.37
N GLY A 91 14.51 4.70 -19.56
CA GLY A 91 15.70 4.91 -20.39
C GLY A 91 16.95 4.14 -19.95
N ALA A 92 16.91 3.42 -18.82
CA ALA A 92 17.85 2.32 -18.63
C ALA A 92 17.60 1.23 -19.69
N ARG A 93 18.58 0.38 -19.98
CA ARG A 93 18.38 -0.86 -20.75
C ARG A 93 18.18 -2.02 -19.78
N PRO A 94 17.03 -2.14 -19.08
CA PRO A 94 16.84 -3.29 -18.22
C PRO A 94 16.68 -4.55 -19.08
N LYS A 95 17.24 -5.67 -18.61
CA LYS A 95 16.94 -6.99 -19.16
C LYS A 95 15.46 -7.25 -18.87
N ARG A 96 14.66 -7.49 -19.91
CA ARG A 96 13.21 -7.65 -19.76
C ARG A 96 12.91 -8.94 -18.99
N THR A 97 12.26 -8.82 -17.83
CA THR A 97 11.83 -9.96 -17.00
C THR A 97 10.72 -10.77 -17.65
N ILE A 98 9.82 -10.09 -18.37
CA ILE A 98 8.72 -10.69 -19.14
C ILE A 98 9.09 -10.64 -20.63
N GLU A 99 9.45 -11.77 -21.21
CA GLU A 99 9.68 -11.90 -22.65
C GLU A 99 8.44 -12.53 -23.29
N LEU A 100 7.82 -11.82 -24.22
CA LEU A 100 6.88 -12.46 -25.15
C LEU A 100 7.75 -13.17 -26.17
N VAL A 101 7.60 -14.48 -26.31
CA VAL A 101 8.24 -15.21 -27.41
C VAL A 101 7.78 -14.54 -28.70
N LYS A 102 8.71 -13.86 -29.39
CA LYS A 102 8.47 -13.41 -30.75
C LYS A 102 8.31 -14.68 -31.58
N GLY A 103 7.07 -15.06 -31.88
CA GLY A 103 6.80 -16.05 -32.91
C GLY A 103 7.58 -15.65 -34.16
N GLY A 104 8.31 -16.61 -34.74
CA GLY A 104 9.31 -16.38 -35.77
C GLY A 104 8.86 -15.47 -36.93
N MET A 105 9.83 -14.90 -37.64
CA MET A 105 9.58 -14.06 -38.82
C MET A 105 8.75 -14.83 -39.85
N GLY A 106 7.49 -14.44 -40.04
CA GLY A 106 6.59 -15.07 -41.00
C GLY A 106 5.19 -14.45 -41.01
N LYS A 107 4.44 -14.71 -42.09
CA LYS A 107 3.05 -14.24 -42.29
C LYS A 107 2.10 -14.69 -41.16
N THR A 108 2.39 -15.83 -40.52
CA THR A 108 1.67 -16.40 -39.36
C THR A 108 1.86 -15.57 -38.08
N ALA A 109 3.04 -15.00 -37.84
CA ALA A 109 3.29 -14.13 -36.69
C ALA A 109 2.58 -12.77 -36.82
N VAL A 110 2.45 -12.26 -38.05
CA VAL A 110 1.67 -11.04 -38.34
C VAL A 110 0.18 -11.28 -38.10
N ARG A 111 -0.36 -12.43 -38.52
CA ARG A 111 -1.76 -12.81 -38.27
C ARG A 111 -2.06 -13.03 -36.78
N LEU A 112 -1.14 -13.66 -36.04
CA LEU A 112 -1.27 -13.85 -34.58
C LEU A 112 -1.24 -12.51 -33.83
N ARG A 113 -0.39 -11.57 -34.25
CA ARG A 113 -0.27 -10.22 -33.68
C ARG A 113 -1.52 -9.36 -33.86
N ASN A 114 -2.34 -9.64 -34.89
CA ASN A 114 -3.55 -8.88 -35.19
C ASN A 114 -4.82 -9.41 -34.50
N THR A 115 -4.70 -10.47 -33.69
CA THR A 115 -5.81 -10.97 -32.87
C THR A 115 -6.11 -10.05 -31.69
N ASN A 116 -7.40 -9.93 -31.32
CA ASN A 116 -7.83 -9.15 -30.16
C ASN A 116 -7.17 -9.63 -28.86
N ALA A 117 -6.93 -10.94 -28.72
CA ALA A 117 -6.23 -11.52 -27.57
C ALA A 117 -4.78 -11.02 -27.44
N HIS A 118 -4.06 -10.87 -28.55
CA HIS A 118 -2.70 -10.32 -28.52
C HIS A 118 -2.69 -8.82 -28.18
N ARG A 119 -3.66 -8.05 -28.68
CA ARG A 119 -3.84 -6.63 -28.31
C ARG A 119 -4.15 -6.49 -26.82
N LEU A 120 -5.08 -7.27 -26.27
CA LEU A 120 -5.42 -7.29 -24.85
C LEU A 120 -4.22 -7.66 -23.99
N CYS A 121 -3.50 -8.74 -24.33
CA CYS A 121 -2.29 -9.15 -23.61
C CYS A 121 -1.20 -8.06 -23.63
N HIS A 122 -1.03 -7.37 -24.76
CA HIS A 122 -0.12 -6.24 -24.85
C HIS A 122 -0.57 -5.06 -23.98
N CYS A 123 -1.86 -4.71 -23.98
CA CYS A 123 -2.42 -3.66 -23.13
C CYS A 123 -2.26 -3.99 -21.65
N LEU A 124 -2.61 -5.21 -21.22
CA LEU A 124 -2.47 -5.66 -19.83
C LEU A 124 -1.02 -5.64 -19.38
N ARG A 125 -0.10 -6.12 -20.23
CA ARG A 125 1.34 -6.05 -19.97
C ARG A 125 1.83 -4.60 -19.85
N SER A 126 1.37 -3.72 -20.74
CA SER A 126 1.74 -2.31 -20.72
C SER A 126 1.17 -1.61 -19.48
N ALA A 127 -0.05 -1.94 -19.07
CA ALA A 127 -0.63 -1.46 -17.84
C ALA A 127 0.21 -1.92 -16.64
N TRP A 128 0.51 -3.22 -16.53
CA TRP A 128 1.34 -3.79 -15.45
C TRP A 128 2.73 -3.15 -15.34
N LEU A 129 3.41 -2.95 -16.48
CA LEU A 129 4.74 -2.34 -16.52
C LEU A 129 4.75 -0.92 -15.93
N HIS A 130 3.66 -0.18 -16.13
CA HIS A 130 3.49 1.22 -15.77
C HIS A 130 2.55 1.42 -14.57
N CYS A 131 2.16 0.33 -13.89
CA CYS A 131 1.37 0.42 -12.67
C CYS A 131 2.16 1.13 -11.55
N PRO A 132 1.46 1.66 -10.54
CA PRO A 132 2.10 2.07 -9.29
C PRO A 132 3.00 0.96 -8.74
N PRO A 133 4.03 1.29 -7.94
CA PRO A 133 4.99 0.32 -7.44
C PRO A 133 4.28 -0.81 -6.67
N ALA A 134 4.32 -2.03 -7.22
CA ALA A 134 3.46 -3.13 -6.76
C ALA A 134 3.74 -3.55 -5.31
N ALA A 135 5.01 -3.75 -4.94
CA ALA A 135 5.38 -4.14 -3.58
C ALA A 135 5.01 -3.05 -2.56
N GLN A 136 5.35 -1.79 -2.84
CA GLN A 136 5.04 -0.66 -1.96
C GLN A 136 3.53 -0.40 -1.88
N GLY A 137 2.79 -0.57 -2.98
CA GLY A 137 1.33 -0.48 -3.00
C GLY A 137 0.67 -1.60 -2.19
N LEU A 138 1.18 -2.83 -2.27
CA LEU A 138 0.73 -3.93 -1.40
C LEU A 138 1.03 -3.65 0.08
N HIS A 139 2.20 -3.06 0.38
CA HIS A 139 2.52 -2.63 1.75
C HIS A 139 1.50 -1.61 2.26
N VAL A 140 1.19 -0.56 1.48
CA VAL A 140 0.17 0.44 1.85
C VAL A 140 -1.19 -0.22 2.07
N LEU A 141 -1.61 -1.12 1.18
CA LEU A 141 -2.87 -1.85 1.33
C LEU A 141 -2.90 -2.72 2.59
N LEU A 142 -1.86 -3.50 2.85
CA LEU A 142 -1.74 -4.33 4.06
C LEU A 142 -1.81 -3.47 5.33
N ALA A 143 -1.05 -2.38 5.37
CA ALA A 143 -1.04 -1.47 6.50
C ALA A 143 -2.42 -0.83 6.72
N LEU A 144 -3.09 -0.39 5.66
CA LEU A 144 -4.45 0.15 5.74
C LEU A 144 -5.47 -0.88 6.23
N LEU A 145 -5.42 -2.13 5.75
CA LEU A 145 -6.36 -3.18 6.18
C LEU A 145 -6.18 -3.53 7.66
N GLN A 146 -4.94 -3.70 8.13
CA GLN A 146 -4.64 -3.97 9.54
C GLN A 146 -5.07 -2.81 10.44
N LEU A 147 -4.76 -1.58 10.02
CA LEU A 147 -5.08 -0.37 10.76
C LEU A 147 -6.60 -0.11 10.79
N PHE A 148 -7.29 -0.35 9.68
CA PHE A 148 -8.75 -0.27 9.59
C PHE A 148 -9.44 -1.31 10.47
N ALA A 149 -8.96 -2.55 10.47
CA ALA A 149 -9.46 -3.60 11.37
C ALA A 149 -9.37 -3.16 12.83
N GLN A 150 -8.22 -2.63 13.26
CA GLN A 150 -8.04 -2.10 14.60
C GLN A 150 -9.03 -0.97 14.93
N GLN A 151 -9.25 -0.03 14.01
CA GLN A 151 -10.18 1.08 14.23
C GLN A 151 -11.64 0.64 14.34
N ILE A 152 -12.05 -0.41 13.62
CA ILE A 152 -13.39 -1.00 13.76
C ILE A 152 -13.63 -1.47 15.18
N MET A 153 -12.73 -2.29 15.71
CA MET A 153 -12.89 -2.86 17.05
C MET A 153 -12.78 -1.79 18.13
N LEU A 154 -11.89 -0.81 17.94
CA LEU A 154 -11.76 0.32 18.84
C LEU A 154 -13.04 1.15 18.90
N ALA A 155 -13.73 1.39 17.78
CA ALA A 155 -15.04 2.05 17.78
C ALA A 155 -16.11 1.28 18.57
N GLN A 156 -16.09 -0.06 18.51
CA GLN A 156 -17.00 -0.89 19.32
C GLN A 156 -16.71 -0.75 20.83
N LEU A 157 -15.43 -0.68 21.22
CA LEU A 157 -15.08 -0.45 22.62
C LEU A 157 -15.62 0.89 23.16
N TYR A 158 -15.62 1.94 22.33
CA TYR A 158 -16.27 3.22 22.69
C TYR A 158 -17.79 3.10 22.77
N ARG A 159 -18.42 2.37 21.83
CA ARG A 159 -19.88 2.19 21.78
C ARG A 159 -20.42 1.52 23.04
N TRP A 160 -19.76 0.46 23.48
CA TRP A 160 -20.09 -0.24 24.72
C TRP A 160 -19.48 0.42 25.97
N GLY A 161 -18.72 1.50 25.75
CA GLY A 161 -18.08 2.39 26.73
C GLY A 161 -17.18 1.69 27.73
N PHE A 162 -16.39 0.74 27.22
CA PHE A 162 -15.14 0.33 27.84
C PHE A 162 -14.16 1.50 27.93
N ILE A 163 -14.22 2.43 26.97
CA ILE A 163 -13.38 3.64 26.89
C ILE A 163 -14.20 4.88 27.21
N ASN A 164 -13.59 5.86 27.89
CA ASN A 164 -14.23 7.11 28.28
C ASN A 164 -14.61 7.99 27.06
N SER A 165 -15.76 8.66 27.12
CA SER A 165 -16.24 9.57 26.07
C SER A 165 -15.38 10.84 25.94
N GLY A 166 -14.61 11.21 26.95
CA GLY A 166 -13.66 12.32 26.86
C GLY A 166 -12.52 12.09 25.85
N ASP A 167 -12.25 10.83 25.49
CA ASP A 167 -11.11 10.44 24.65
C ASP A 167 -11.49 10.23 23.16
N PHE A 168 -12.72 10.55 22.74
CA PHE A 168 -13.19 10.36 21.36
C PHE A 168 -12.33 11.05 20.30
N LEU A 169 -11.84 12.25 20.63
CA LEU A 169 -11.05 13.09 19.74
C LEU A 169 -9.56 12.73 19.76
N ASN A 170 -9.15 11.81 20.63
CA ASN A 170 -7.75 11.43 20.70
C ASN A 170 -7.35 10.65 19.45
N THR A 171 -6.28 11.10 18.81
CA THR A 171 -5.77 10.53 17.55
C THR A 171 -4.38 9.93 17.71
N GLU A 172 -3.97 9.16 16.70
CA GLU A 172 -2.62 8.60 16.65
C GLU A 172 -1.53 9.66 16.42
N LEU A 173 -1.89 10.94 16.24
CA LEU A 173 -0.96 12.08 16.16
C LEU A 173 -0.87 12.91 17.44
N ASP A 174 -1.61 12.57 18.49
CA ASP A 174 -1.62 13.35 19.73
C ASP A 174 -0.25 13.41 20.41
N TRP A 175 0.65 12.48 20.06
CA TRP A 175 2.05 12.49 20.49
C TRP A 175 2.81 13.76 20.09
N ILE A 176 2.41 14.42 19.00
CA ILE A 176 3.03 15.67 18.55
C ILE A 176 2.76 16.80 19.54
N PHE A 177 1.58 16.80 20.18
CA PHE A 177 1.09 17.93 20.97
C PHE A 177 0.99 17.64 22.49
N GLN A 178 0.88 16.38 22.93
CA GLN A 178 0.66 16.00 24.33
C GLN A 178 1.83 15.24 24.98
N ARG A 179 3.06 15.74 24.80
CA ARG A 179 4.30 15.11 25.31
C ARG A 179 4.28 14.81 26.83
N ALA A 180 3.64 15.67 27.64
CA ALA A 180 3.55 15.50 29.09
C ALA A 180 2.64 14.32 29.52
N ARG A 181 1.51 14.12 28.83
CA ARG A 181 0.57 13.00 29.10
C ARG A 181 1.19 11.66 28.74
N GLN A 182 2.06 11.64 27.72
CA GLN A 182 2.79 10.45 27.29
C GLN A 182 3.94 10.06 28.22
N LEU A 183 4.66 11.03 28.78
CA LEU A 183 5.70 10.74 29.77
C LEU A 183 5.11 10.06 31.02
N ALA A 184 3.91 10.50 31.44
CA ALA A 184 3.18 9.91 32.54
C ALA A 184 2.70 8.47 32.27
N THR A 185 2.39 8.11 31.02
CA THR A 185 2.00 6.74 30.64
C THR A 185 3.19 5.77 30.46
N ASN A 186 4.42 6.27 30.32
CA ASN A 186 5.63 5.46 30.09
C ASN A 186 6.51 5.30 31.33
N LEU A 187 6.24 6.02 32.43
CA LEU A 187 6.89 5.80 33.71
C LEU A 187 6.16 4.67 34.46
N PRO A 188 6.87 3.78 35.17
CA PRO A 188 6.25 2.78 36.05
C PRO A 188 5.68 3.51 37.27
N MET A 189 4.52 4.14 37.10
CA MET A 189 3.73 4.64 38.20
C MET A 189 3.11 3.41 38.88
N GLY A 190 3.60 3.13 40.09
CA GLY A 190 2.92 2.22 41.00
C GLY A 190 1.46 2.66 41.16
N GLU A 191 0.58 1.68 41.27
CA GLU A 191 -0.86 1.80 41.56
C GLU A 191 -1.81 2.03 40.36
N THR A 192 -2.17 0.91 39.72
CA THR A 192 -3.56 0.47 39.48
C THR A 192 -4.62 1.54 39.17
N ARG A 193 -4.38 2.43 38.20
CA ARG A 193 -5.48 3.12 37.52
C ARG A 193 -5.35 3.06 36.01
N LEU A 194 -6.14 2.14 35.45
CA LEU A 194 -6.73 2.21 34.11
C LEU A 194 -7.54 3.52 33.95
N GLN A 195 -6.91 4.70 33.95
CA GLN A 195 -7.65 5.98 33.90
C GLN A 195 -8.49 6.16 32.62
N SER A 196 -8.16 5.45 31.54
CA SER A 196 -8.91 5.48 30.27
C SER A 196 -9.91 4.33 30.08
N PHE A 197 -9.82 3.25 30.87
CA PHE A 197 -10.71 2.09 30.75
C PHE A 197 -11.53 1.93 32.03
N ARG A 198 -12.87 2.00 31.91
CA ARG A 198 -13.80 1.81 33.03
C ARG A 198 -14.02 0.32 33.35
N ILE A 199 -12.97 -0.49 33.36
CA ILE A 199 -13.09 -1.93 33.63
C ILE A 199 -12.58 -2.21 35.04
N SER A 200 -13.42 -2.79 35.89
CA SER A 200 -13.02 -3.22 37.23
C SER A 200 -12.18 -4.49 37.14
N THR A 201 -11.24 -4.67 38.07
CA THR A 201 -10.41 -5.88 38.16
C THR A 201 -11.24 -7.16 38.35
N GLU A 202 -12.47 -7.04 38.88
CA GLU A 202 -13.41 -8.14 39.11
C GLU A 202 -14.08 -8.63 37.81
N GLU A 203 -14.39 -7.73 36.85
CA GLU A 203 -14.91 -8.11 35.52
C GLU A 203 -13.84 -8.78 34.64
N LEU A 204 -12.57 -8.50 34.93
CA LEU A 204 -11.41 -9.12 34.28
C LEU A 204 -10.94 -10.42 34.96
N ALA A 205 -11.28 -10.63 36.24
CA ALA A 205 -10.80 -11.75 37.06
C ALA A 205 -11.39 -13.12 36.67
N ALA A 206 -12.45 -13.15 35.86
CA ALA A 206 -13.00 -14.40 35.31
C ALA A 206 -12.07 -15.06 34.26
N SER A 207 -11.04 -14.36 33.78
CA SER A 207 -10.02 -14.90 32.90
C SER A 207 -8.64 -14.82 33.58
N PRO A 208 -7.93 -15.94 33.77
CA PRO A 208 -6.64 -15.98 34.49
C PRO A 208 -5.49 -15.22 33.78
N VAL A 209 -5.75 -14.64 32.60
CA VAL A 209 -4.75 -14.02 31.72
C VAL A 209 -4.92 -12.49 31.60
N ALA A 210 -6.03 -11.94 32.08
CA ALA A 210 -6.46 -10.59 31.70
C ALA A 210 -5.80 -9.39 32.42
N PRO A 211 -5.49 -9.39 33.73
CA PRO A 211 -5.08 -8.16 34.41
C PRO A 211 -3.66 -7.69 34.02
N ASN A 212 -2.78 -8.61 33.61
CA ASN A 212 -1.39 -8.27 33.28
C ASN A 212 -1.15 -8.01 31.78
N ILE A 213 -2.09 -8.32 30.89
CA ILE A 213 -1.86 -8.33 29.43
C ILE A 213 -2.70 -7.28 28.68
N LEU A 214 -3.82 -6.80 29.24
CA LEU A 214 -4.69 -5.79 28.62
C LEU A 214 -3.95 -4.48 28.22
N PRO A 215 -3.06 -3.91 29.06
CA PRO A 215 -2.30 -2.70 28.72
C PRO A 215 -1.23 -2.98 27.65
N ILE A 216 -0.65 -4.19 27.65
CA ILE A 216 0.41 -4.62 26.73
C ILE A 216 -0.16 -4.95 25.33
N LEU A 217 -1.40 -5.44 25.25
CA LEU A 217 -2.06 -5.86 24.01
C LEU A 217 -2.73 -4.72 23.24
N MET A 218 -3.32 -3.75 23.93
CA MET A 218 -3.94 -2.57 23.30
C MET A 218 -2.91 -1.54 22.84
N HIS A 219 -1.69 -1.60 23.37
CA HIS A 219 -0.62 -0.65 23.12
C HIS A 219 0.73 -1.34 22.92
N THR A 220 0.91 -2.09 21.82
CA THR A 220 2.22 -2.08 21.17
C THR A 220 2.42 -0.72 20.53
N ARG A 221 2.55 0.29 21.40
CA ARG A 221 2.76 1.68 21.09
C ARG A 221 4.26 1.93 21.16
N LEU A 222 4.91 2.08 20.01
CA LEU A 222 6.29 2.51 19.98
C LEU A 222 6.28 4.01 20.29
N PHE A 223 6.79 4.41 21.47
CA PHE A 223 6.77 5.81 21.95
C PHE A 223 5.37 6.44 21.98
N GLY A 224 4.33 5.67 22.33
CA GLY A 224 2.95 6.17 22.36
C GLY A 224 2.21 6.14 21.02
N ILE A 225 2.84 5.69 19.93
CA ILE A 225 2.25 5.61 18.59
C ILE A 225 1.96 4.14 18.25
N PRO A 226 0.74 3.76 17.82
CA PRO A 226 0.45 2.37 17.47
C PRO A 226 1.32 1.93 16.30
N LEU A 227 1.89 0.74 16.43
CA LEU A 227 2.84 0.20 15.47
C LEU A 227 2.21 0.01 14.07
N GLU A 228 0.91 -0.25 13.99
CA GLU A 228 0.13 -0.32 12.76
C GLU A 228 0.13 1.02 12.00
N PHE A 229 0.05 2.14 12.73
CA PHE A 229 0.10 3.47 12.14
C PHE A 229 1.52 3.82 11.69
N VAL A 230 2.54 3.48 12.48
CA VAL A 230 3.95 3.62 12.08
C VAL A 230 4.22 2.83 10.80
N ASN A 231 3.67 1.61 10.70
CA ASN A 231 3.79 0.77 9.52
C ASN A 231 3.18 1.44 8.28
N LEU A 232 2.01 2.07 8.41
CA LEU A 232 1.41 2.86 7.33
C LEU A 232 2.33 4.02 6.90
N LEU A 233 2.93 4.75 7.84
CA LEU A 233 3.85 5.85 7.52
C LEU A 233 5.08 5.35 6.75
N ILE A 234 5.67 4.22 7.17
CA ILE A 234 6.80 3.59 6.46
C ILE A 234 6.38 3.20 5.04
N ALA A 235 5.20 2.59 4.88
CA ALA A 235 4.67 2.20 3.59
C ALA A 235 4.48 3.41 2.66
N LEU A 236 3.95 4.52 3.18
CA LEU A 236 3.73 5.74 2.43
C LEU A 236 5.03 6.43 2.02
N ILE A 237 6.02 6.48 2.90
CA ILE A 237 7.35 7.00 2.57
C ILE A 237 7.96 6.17 1.44
N ALA A 238 7.96 4.84 1.56
CA ALA A 238 8.49 3.95 0.53
C ALA A 238 7.76 4.12 -0.81
N PHE A 239 6.43 4.20 -0.78
CA PHE A 239 5.59 4.46 -1.97
C PHE A 239 5.91 5.81 -2.62
N SER A 240 6.09 6.85 -1.80
CA SER A 240 6.39 8.21 -2.25
C SER A 240 7.77 8.34 -2.89
N SER A 241 8.74 7.52 -2.48
CA SER A 241 10.09 7.49 -3.08
C SER A 241 10.18 6.60 -4.31
N ALA A 242 9.52 5.43 -4.30
CA ALA A 242 9.67 4.42 -5.35
C ALA A 242 9.02 4.86 -6.66
N TYR A 243 7.84 5.49 -6.59
CA TYR A 243 7.09 5.82 -7.80
C TYR A 243 7.77 6.91 -8.67
N PRO A 244 8.27 8.03 -8.08
CA PRO A 244 8.98 9.07 -8.83
C PRO A 244 10.40 8.66 -9.26
N ALA A 245 11.03 7.73 -8.54
CA ALA A 245 12.39 7.26 -8.85
C ALA A 245 12.54 6.75 -10.29
N VAL A 246 11.45 6.26 -10.89
CA VAL A 246 11.36 5.85 -12.29
C VAL A 246 11.85 6.93 -13.26
N PHE A 247 11.60 8.20 -12.97
CA PHE A 247 11.98 9.32 -13.84
C PHE A 247 13.36 9.91 -13.54
N TRP A 248 14.03 9.45 -12.48
CA TRP A 248 15.26 10.08 -11.97
C TRP A 248 16.37 10.20 -13.03
N ARG A 249 16.51 9.18 -13.89
CA ARG A 249 17.49 9.17 -14.99
C ARG A 249 17.13 10.10 -16.15
N VAL A 250 15.84 10.23 -16.43
CA VAL A 250 15.33 10.96 -17.60
C VAL A 250 15.27 12.46 -17.30
N SER A 251 14.68 12.80 -16.15
CA SER A 251 14.38 14.18 -15.78
C SER A 251 14.35 14.34 -14.26
N LYS A 252 15.51 14.66 -13.67
CA LYS A 252 15.64 14.99 -12.25
C LYS A 252 14.62 16.02 -11.72
N PRO A 253 14.38 17.18 -12.37
CA PRO A 253 13.43 18.15 -11.83
C PRO A 253 11.99 17.63 -11.81
N PHE A 254 11.59 16.85 -12.83
CA PHE A 254 10.27 16.22 -12.86
C PHE A 254 10.14 15.14 -11.79
N ALA A 255 11.16 14.31 -11.60
CA ALA A 255 11.18 13.30 -10.53
C ALA A 255 11.08 13.94 -9.13
N LEU A 256 11.75 15.07 -8.91
CA LEU A 256 11.64 15.84 -7.65
C LEU A 256 10.23 16.42 -7.45
N LEU A 257 9.66 17.07 -8.47
CA LEU A 257 8.29 17.60 -8.40
C LEU A 257 7.28 16.48 -8.13
N PHE A 258 7.43 15.35 -8.81
CA PHE A 258 6.57 14.19 -8.60
C PHE A 258 6.74 13.61 -7.19
N SER A 259 7.96 13.56 -6.65
CA SER A 259 8.21 13.17 -5.26
C SER A 259 7.56 14.11 -4.25
N ALA A 260 7.58 15.42 -4.48
CA ALA A 260 6.89 16.39 -3.63
C ALA A 260 5.36 16.17 -3.67
N PHE A 261 4.80 15.94 -4.86
CA PHE A 261 3.39 15.58 -5.03
C PHE A 261 3.03 14.29 -4.27
N MET A 262 3.88 13.27 -4.33
CA MET A 262 3.68 12.03 -3.59
C MET A 262 3.81 12.20 -2.06
N GLY A 263 4.64 13.14 -1.61
CA GLY A 263 4.71 13.55 -0.21
C GLY A 263 3.39 14.16 0.27
N VAL A 264 2.84 15.11 -0.48
CA VAL A 264 1.51 15.70 -0.20
C VAL A 264 0.43 14.62 -0.21
N HIS A 265 0.45 13.72 -1.20
CA HIS A 265 -0.48 12.59 -1.26
C HIS A 265 -0.42 11.71 0.00
N SER A 266 0.78 11.42 0.52
CA SER A 266 0.98 10.64 1.74
C SER A 266 0.41 11.34 2.98
N LEU A 267 0.60 12.66 3.06
CA LEU A 267 0.01 13.49 4.12
C LEU A 267 -1.52 13.50 4.04
N CYS A 268 -2.08 13.67 2.84
CA CYS A 268 -3.52 13.62 2.62
C CYS A 268 -4.11 12.28 3.03
N LEU A 269 -3.49 11.15 2.66
CA LEU A 269 -3.96 9.82 3.05
C LEU A 269 -3.94 9.62 4.56
N THR A 270 -2.87 10.10 5.22
CA THR A 270 -2.75 10.06 6.68
C THR A 270 -3.86 10.90 7.33
N TRP A 271 -4.11 12.11 6.83
CA TRP A 271 -5.17 12.98 7.34
C TRP A 271 -6.57 12.40 7.13
N THR A 272 -6.82 11.81 5.96
CA THR A 272 -8.08 11.12 5.64
C THR A 272 -8.32 9.96 6.60
N TYR A 273 -7.28 9.18 6.93
CA TYR A 273 -7.39 8.13 7.94
C TYR A 273 -7.72 8.68 9.33
N LEU A 274 -7.05 9.74 9.78
CA LEU A 274 -7.30 10.33 11.09
C LEU A 274 -8.72 10.89 11.19
N GLY A 275 -9.17 11.61 10.17
CA GLY A 275 -10.54 12.11 10.07
C GLY A 275 -11.57 10.97 10.08
N PHE A 276 -11.33 9.90 9.32
CA PHE A 276 -12.15 8.70 9.36
C PHE A 276 -12.19 8.07 10.77
N SER A 277 -11.04 7.93 11.43
CA SER A 277 -10.96 7.27 12.73
C SER A 277 -11.82 7.97 13.79
N VAL A 278 -11.78 9.30 13.84
CA VAL A 278 -12.59 10.09 14.78
C VAL A 278 -14.06 10.04 14.39
N LEU A 279 -14.37 10.30 13.12
CA LEU A 279 -15.75 10.38 12.64
C LEU A 279 -16.47 9.04 12.80
N PHE A 280 -15.80 7.92 12.50
CA PHE A 280 -16.37 6.59 12.61
C PHE A 280 -16.67 6.23 14.08
N ARG A 281 -15.75 6.49 15.02
CA ARG A 281 -15.98 6.27 16.46
C ARG A 281 -17.17 7.08 16.97
N VAL A 282 -17.23 8.37 16.60
CA VAL A 282 -18.31 9.28 16.98
C VAL A 282 -19.66 8.80 16.44
N GLN A 283 -19.74 8.38 15.17
CA GLN A 283 -21.02 7.99 14.58
C GLN A 283 -21.46 6.58 14.98
N GLU A 284 -20.56 5.63 15.18
CA GLU A 284 -20.92 4.31 15.75
C GLU A 284 -21.56 4.45 17.14
N THR A 285 -21.00 5.31 17.97
CA THR A 285 -21.51 5.56 19.33
C THR A 285 -22.79 6.38 19.31
N ASN A 286 -22.86 7.43 18.49
CA ASN A 286 -24.05 8.24 18.34
C ASN A 286 -25.22 7.45 17.76
N PHE A 287 -25.03 6.67 16.70
CA PHE A 287 -26.12 6.00 15.99
C PHE A 287 -26.63 4.78 16.76
N TYR A 288 -25.73 3.92 17.27
CA TYR A 288 -26.10 2.66 17.90
C TYR A 288 -25.90 2.59 19.42
N GLY A 289 -25.05 3.43 20.00
CA GLY A 289 -24.64 3.33 21.40
C GLY A 289 -25.58 4.01 22.40
N GLY A 290 -26.43 4.94 21.94
CA GLY A 290 -27.33 5.72 22.81
C GLY A 290 -26.64 6.65 23.82
N ARG A 291 -25.32 6.50 24.01
CA ARG A 291 -24.47 7.26 24.91
C ARG A 291 -24.18 8.66 24.34
N PRO A 292 -23.98 9.66 25.20
CA PRO A 292 -23.54 10.96 24.75
C PRO A 292 -22.11 10.87 24.19
N VAL A 293 -21.84 11.65 23.16
CA VAL A 293 -20.52 11.77 22.53
C VAL A 293 -19.81 13.00 23.09
N GLY A 294 -18.51 12.88 23.34
CA GLY A 294 -17.66 13.96 23.85
C GLY A 294 -18.09 14.44 25.25
N MET A 295 -18.31 15.74 25.38
CA MET A 295 -18.69 16.45 26.62
C MET A 295 -20.18 16.31 26.98
N GLY A 296 -20.78 15.14 26.77
CA GLY A 296 -22.19 14.92 27.15
C GLY A 296 -23.23 15.26 26.09
N GLN A 297 -22.85 15.48 24.82
CA GLN A 297 -23.78 15.88 23.77
C GLN A 297 -24.38 14.68 23.02
N HIS A 298 -25.70 14.74 22.77
CA HIS A 298 -26.38 13.77 21.90
C HIS A 298 -26.58 14.38 20.51
N LEU A 299 -25.96 13.78 19.49
CA LEU A 299 -26.02 14.25 18.10
C LEU A 299 -27.23 13.65 17.36
N TRP A 300 -28.42 13.77 17.94
CA TRP A 300 -29.66 13.16 17.43
C TRP A 300 -30.07 13.73 16.07
N ALA A 301 -29.88 15.02 15.84
CA ALA A 301 -30.22 15.69 14.59
C ALA A 301 -29.41 15.17 13.39
N LEU A 302 -28.20 14.66 13.64
CA LEU A 302 -27.33 14.09 12.61
C LEU A 302 -27.72 12.65 12.24
N ARG A 303 -28.52 11.95 13.06
CA ARG A 303 -28.96 10.57 12.78
C ARG A 303 -29.91 10.47 11.58
N SER A 304 -30.66 11.53 11.28
CA SER A 304 -31.63 11.55 10.19
C SER A 304 -30.98 11.68 8.81
N LEU A 305 -29.71 12.09 8.75
CA LEU A 305 -28.99 12.29 7.51
C LEU A 305 -28.26 11.00 7.09
N PRO A 306 -28.55 10.43 5.90
CA PRO A 306 -28.01 9.14 5.47
C PRO A 306 -26.48 9.15 5.31
N LEU A 307 -25.88 10.33 5.08
CA LEU A 307 -24.42 10.50 4.95
C LEU A 307 -23.67 10.21 6.26
N TYR A 308 -24.30 10.41 7.41
CA TYR A 308 -23.69 10.19 8.72
C TYR A 308 -23.87 8.77 9.26
N HIS A 309 -24.47 7.87 8.47
CA HIS A 309 -24.55 6.46 8.82
C HIS A 309 -23.14 5.85 8.88
N PRO A 310 -22.79 5.03 9.89
CA PRO A 310 -21.44 4.48 10.03
C PRO A 310 -20.93 3.71 8.80
N LEU A 311 -21.81 2.94 8.16
CA LEU A 311 -21.48 2.25 6.89
C LEU A 311 -21.22 3.22 5.73
N ALA A 312 -21.92 4.35 5.66
CA ALA A 312 -21.68 5.36 4.64
C ALA A 312 -20.30 6.01 4.82
N ILE A 313 -19.87 6.22 6.06
CA ILE A 313 -18.53 6.73 6.40
C ILE A 313 -17.45 5.72 5.98
N VAL A 314 -17.65 4.43 6.24
CA VAL A 314 -16.74 3.37 5.78
C VAL A 314 -16.65 3.35 4.26
N ALA A 315 -17.79 3.41 3.55
CA ALA A 315 -17.82 3.44 2.09
C ALA A 315 -17.13 4.69 1.53
N ALA A 316 -17.39 5.87 2.11
CA ALA A 316 -16.78 7.13 1.72
C ALA A 316 -15.26 7.13 1.94
N PHE A 317 -14.79 6.54 3.04
CA PHE A 317 -13.36 6.38 3.32
C PHE A 317 -12.67 5.54 2.24
N TRP A 318 -13.15 4.32 1.99
CA TRP A 318 -12.54 3.44 0.98
C TRP A 318 -12.65 4.00 -0.45
N LEU A 319 -13.76 4.67 -0.78
CA LEU A 319 -13.92 5.36 -2.06
C LEU A 319 -12.88 6.49 -2.21
N THR A 320 -12.67 7.27 -1.15
CA THR A 320 -11.71 8.37 -1.15
C THR A 320 -10.28 7.83 -1.27
N VAL A 321 -9.92 6.77 -0.54
CA VAL A 321 -8.62 6.10 -0.67
C VAL A 321 -8.40 5.60 -2.10
N ALA A 322 -9.41 4.98 -2.71
CA ALA A 322 -9.33 4.49 -4.10
C ALA A 322 -9.11 5.65 -5.09
N LEU A 323 -9.86 6.74 -4.98
CA LEU A 323 -9.70 7.94 -5.82
C LEU A 323 -8.32 8.57 -5.63
N MET A 324 -7.85 8.66 -4.38
CA MET A 324 -6.51 9.17 -4.08
C MET A 324 -5.42 8.33 -4.76
N HIS A 325 -5.54 7.00 -4.81
CA HIS A 325 -4.56 6.14 -5.50
C HIS A 325 -4.58 6.27 -7.03
N ILE A 326 -5.68 6.71 -7.62
CA ILE A 326 -5.76 6.97 -9.07
C ILE A 326 -5.03 8.26 -9.44
N ALA A 327 -5.02 9.28 -8.57
CA ALA A 327 -4.46 10.59 -8.88
C ALA A 327 -2.97 10.57 -9.30
N PRO A 328 -2.05 9.85 -8.62
CA PRO A 328 -0.66 9.70 -9.05
C PRO A 328 -0.47 9.05 -10.43
N ILE A 329 -1.42 8.21 -10.87
CA ILE A 329 -1.36 7.54 -12.18
C ILE A 329 -1.45 8.57 -13.32
N ALA A 330 -2.26 9.61 -13.16
CA ALA A 330 -2.37 10.67 -14.14
C ALA A 330 -1.02 11.40 -14.33
N LEU A 331 -0.34 11.75 -13.24
CA LEU A 331 0.95 12.44 -13.30
C LEU A 331 2.05 11.55 -13.90
N TYR A 332 2.06 10.26 -13.54
CA TYR A 332 2.95 9.28 -14.17
C TYR A 332 2.70 9.18 -15.68
N SER A 333 1.43 9.07 -16.10
CA SER A 333 1.05 8.93 -17.51
C SER A 333 1.48 10.15 -18.33
N PHE A 334 1.38 11.35 -17.76
CA PHE A 334 1.87 12.59 -18.36
C PHE A 334 3.38 12.56 -18.58
N GLY A 335 4.16 12.21 -17.54
CA GLY A 335 5.62 12.11 -17.62
C GLY A 335 6.07 11.07 -18.64
N TYR A 336 5.44 9.90 -18.64
CA TYR A 336 5.72 8.83 -19.59
C TYR A 336 5.38 9.22 -21.03
N GLY A 337 4.23 9.86 -21.26
CA GLY A 337 3.82 10.35 -22.58
C GLY A 337 4.83 11.34 -23.19
N LYS A 338 5.33 12.28 -22.38
CA LYS A 338 6.36 13.24 -22.80
C LYS A 338 7.69 12.54 -23.12
N PHE A 339 8.09 11.57 -22.31
CA PHE A 339 9.29 10.77 -22.57
C PHE A 339 9.18 9.99 -23.89
N ALA A 340 8.06 9.29 -24.10
CA ALA A 340 7.81 8.51 -25.30
C ALA A 340 7.80 9.38 -26.58
N ALA A 341 7.16 10.55 -26.52
CA ALA A 341 7.15 11.51 -27.63
C ALA A 341 8.58 11.99 -27.98
N THR A 342 9.40 12.27 -26.95
CA THR A 342 10.79 12.69 -27.12
C THR A 342 11.64 11.60 -27.76
N GLN A 343 11.51 10.35 -27.29
CA GLN A 343 12.19 9.20 -27.87
C GLN A 343 11.80 8.98 -29.34
N ASN A 344 10.51 9.10 -29.67
CA ASN A 344 10.02 8.98 -31.04
C ASN A 344 10.56 10.09 -31.95
N ARG A 345 10.74 11.30 -31.44
CA ARG A 345 11.37 12.41 -32.18
C ARG A 345 12.85 12.12 -32.44
N LEU A 346 13.59 11.71 -31.41
CA LEU A 346 15.01 11.37 -31.55
C LEU A 346 15.24 10.19 -32.50
N PHE A 347 14.38 9.17 -32.46
CA PHE A 347 14.46 8.03 -33.37
C PHE A 347 14.18 8.43 -34.82
N ARG A 348 13.21 9.33 -35.06
CA ARG A 348 12.98 9.90 -36.40
C ARG A 348 14.21 10.68 -36.89
N LEU A 349 14.78 11.55 -36.07
CA LEU A 349 16.00 12.29 -36.41
C LEU A 349 17.20 11.38 -36.70
N ARG A 350 17.35 10.28 -35.94
CA ARG A 350 18.36 9.25 -36.22
C ARG A 350 18.17 8.56 -37.57
N ARG A 351 16.93 8.32 -38.01
CA ARG A 351 16.68 7.77 -39.35
C ARG A 351 17.07 8.74 -40.46
N PHE A 352 16.84 10.04 -40.27
CA PHE A 352 17.18 11.06 -41.27
C PHE A 352 18.68 11.39 -41.31
N SER A 353 19.43 11.12 -40.24
CA SER A 353 20.87 11.38 -40.15
C SER A 353 21.75 10.20 -40.58
N VAL A 354 21.17 9.04 -40.91
CA VAL A 354 21.89 7.96 -41.62
C VAL A 354 21.78 8.26 -43.12
N PRO A 355 22.86 8.68 -43.80
CA PRO A 355 22.82 8.90 -45.25
C PRO A 355 22.58 7.56 -45.98
N PRO A 356 21.84 7.56 -47.09
CA PRO A 356 21.76 6.42 -47.98
C PRO A 356 23.08 6.29 -48.75
N SER A 357 24.06 5.59 -48.19
CA SER A 357 25.20 5.05 -48.94
C SER A 357 25.76 3.84 -48.20
N SER A 358 25.37 2.61 -48.55
CA SER A 358 26.10 1.85 -49.56
C SER A 358 25.33 0.56 -49.89
N SER A 359 24.24 0.71 -50.63
CA SER A 359 23.71 -0.39 -51.44
C SER A 359 23.57 0.15 -52.85
N GLU A 360 24.38 -0.40 -53.76
CA GLU A 360 24.44 -0.14 -55.21
C GLU A 360 25.36 1.00 -55.66
N VAL A 361 26.68 0.74 -55.72
CA VAL A 361 27.51 0.83 -56.96
C VAL A 361 28.73 -0.07 -56.73
N GLY A 362 28.89 -1.11 -57.54
CA GLY A 362 30.04 -2.02 -57.46
C GLY A 362 29.79 -3.37 -58.12
N GLY A 363 29.25 -3.37 -59.34
CA GLY A 363 29.32 -4.54 -60.20
C GLY A 363 30.79 -4.85 -60.55
N CYS A 364 31.12 -6.14 -60.49
CA CYS A 364 32.19 -6.79 -61.24
C CYS A 364 33.63 -6.21 -61.10
N GLN A 365 34.42 -6.76 -60.18
CA GLN A 365 35.86 -6.91 -60.44
C GLN A 365 36.43 -8.19 -59.80
N MET A 366 36.75 -9.12 -60.71
CA MET A 366 37.69 -10.24 -60.66
C MET A 366 37.84 -11.09 -59.38
N ARG A 367 37.25 -12.28 -59.51
CA ARG A 367 37.62 -13.52 -58.85
C ARG A 367 39.08 -13.87 -59.17
N SER A 368 39.97 -13.71 -58.19
CA SER A 368 41.13 -14.57 -57.87
C SER A 368 41.82 -15.30 -59.04
N ALA A 369 42.83 -14.68 -59.64
CA ALA A 369 43.92 -15.41 -60.28
C ALA A 369 44.89 -15.91 -59.19
N GLY A 370 44.65 -17.13 -58.70
CA GLY A 370 45.61 -17.89 -57.90
C GLY A 370 46.41 -18.79 -58.83
N MET A 371 47.43 -18.25 -59.50
CA MET A 371 48.39 -19.03 -60.25
C MET A 371 49.54 -19.42 -59.31
N VAL A 372 49.52 -20.68 -58.90
CA VAL A 372 50.65 -21.38 -58.30
C VAL A 372 51.64 -21.71 -59.41
N ARG A 373 52.87 -21.17 -59.33
CA ARG A 373 54.08 -21.85 -59.82
C ARG A 373 55.33 -21.21 -59.21
N ILE A 374 55.85 -21.84 -58.16
CA ILE A 374 57.29 -21.95 -57.91
C ILE A 374 57.54 -23.46 -58.01
N GLU A 375 57.87 -23.87 -59.22
CA GLU A 375 58.89 -24.85 -59.66
C GLU A 375 58.69 -25.09 -61.16
#